data_AF-A0A835UGM6-F1
#
_entry.id   AF-A0A835UGM6-F1
#
_cell.length_a   1.000
_cell.length_b   1.000
_cell.length_c   1.000
_cell.angle_alpha   90.00
_cell.angle_beta   90.00
_cell.angle_gamma   90.00
#
_symmetry.space_group_name_H-M   'P 1'
#
loop_
_entity.id
_entity.type
_entity.pdbx_description
1 polymer ?
#
loop_
_entity_poly.entity_id
_entity_poly.type
_entity_poly.pdbx_seq_one_letter_code
_entity_poly.pdbx_strand_id
1 'polypeptide(L)'
;MVFLSRRHKGVIAKFGQGTLYRIPSALYSCQAMVFLDLHDCEFKLPRNFNGFGCLTDLILENISISDDDFSSVVSKCPLLKRLIFMVFYGCCHLKLNAPRLQELVVEGVFDDIHLEKYSRVGHLVRRFGRR
;
A
#
# COMPACT_ATOMS: atom_id res chain seq x y z
N MET A 1 -5.17 -13.96 -10.75
CA MET A 1 -5.12 -13.35 -12.08
C MET A 1 -4.35 -12.03 -12.01
N VAL A 2 -3.22 -11.91 -12.73
CA VAL A 2 -2.43 -10.67 -12.80
C VAL A 2 -2.78 -9.95 -14.10
N PHE A 3 -3.24 -8.70 -14.03
CA PHE A 3 -3.49 -7.86 -15.20
C PHE A 3 -2.39 -6.79 -15.29
N LEU A 4 -1.62 -6.86 -16.37
CA LEU A 4 -0.67 -5.81 -16.75
C LEU A 4 -1.31 -4.98 -17.87
N SER A 5 -1.87 -3.82 -17.54
CA SER A 5 -2.39 -2.91 -18.57
C SER A 5 -1.23 -2.14 -19.17
N ARG A 6 -1.06 -2.19 -20.50
CA ARG A 6 -0.10 -1.33 -21.23
C ARG A 6 -0.66 0.06 -21.56
N ARG A 7 -1.97 0.29 -21.41
CA ARG A 7 -2.63 1.57 -21.72
C ARG A 7 -2.72 2.51 -20.52
N HIS A 8 -2.66 1.97 -19.31
CA HIS A 8 -2.56 2.71 -18.06
C HIS A 8 -1.34 2.16 -17.35
N LYS A 9 -0.37 2.99 -16.96
CA LYS A 9 0.89 2.58 -16.32
C LYS A 9 0.65 2.00 -14.91
N GLY A 10 -0.09 0.89 -14.80
CA GLY A 10 -0.57 0.34 -13.55
C GLY A 10 -0.55 -1.19 -13.55
N VAL A 11 -0.34 -1.75 -12.38
CA VAL A 11 -0.33 -3.19 -12.13
C VAL A 11 -1.47 -3.53 -11.18
N ILE A 12 -2.36 -4.43 -11.62
CA ILE A 12 -3.37 -5.05 -10.77
C ILE A 12 -2.99 -6.52 -10.61
N ALA A 13 -2.72 -6.95 -9.38
CA ALA A 13 -2.40 -8.33 -9.10
C ALA A 13 -3.36 -8.88 -8.03
N LYS A 14 -4.25 -9.78 -8.45
CA LYS A 14 -5.21 -10.48 -7.58
C LYS A 14 -4.81 -11.94 -7.51
N PHE A 15 -4.53 -12.47 -6.32
CA PHE A 15 -4.13 -13.87 -6.17
C PHE A 15 -5.28 -14.69 -5.59
N GLY A 16 -5.34 -15.98 -5.95
CA GLY A 16 -6.43 -16.89 -5.58
C GLY A 16 -6.16 -17.61 -4.25
N GLN A 17 -7.22 -18.11 -3.63
CA GLN A 17 -7.28 -18.55 -2.23
C GLN A 17 -6.27 -19.64 -1.81
N GLY A 18 -5.75 -19.48 -0.59
CA GLY A 18 -5.09 -20.54 0.20
C GLY A 18 -3.80 -20.10 0.88
N THR A 19 -3.00 -19.25 0.22
CA THR A 19 -1.74 -18.72 0.73
C THR A 19 -1.48 -17.33 0.19
N LEU A 20 -0.87 -16.47 1.01
CA LEU A 20 -0.44 -15.14 0.56
C LEU A 20 0.63 -15.27 -0.51
N TYR A 21 0.45 -14.57 -1.63
CA TYR A 21 1.39 -14.60 -2.74
C TYR A 21 2.57 -13.65 -2.50
N ARG A 22 3.79 -14.14 -2.73
CA ARG A 22 4.99 -13.30 -2.68
C ARG A 22 5.12 -12.49 -3.95
N ILE A 23 5.15 -11.17 -3.78
CA ILE A 23 5.29 -10.23 -4.89
C ILE A 23 6.65 -10.42 -5.57
N PRO A 24 6.72 -10.57 -6.91
CA PRO A 24 7.97 -10.69 -7.65
C PRO A 24 8.83 -9.44 -7.48
N SER A 25 10.13 -9.63 -7.28
CA SER A 25 11.08 -8.52 -7.06
C SER A 25 11.08 -7.50 -8.20
N ALA A 26 10.79 -7.95 -9.43
CA ALA A 26 10.67 -7.10 -10.62
C ALA A 26 9.60 -5.99 -10.48
N LEU A 27 8.57 -6.21 -9.66
CA LEU A 27 7.53 -5.19 -9.42
C LEU A 27 8.12 -3.96 -8.72
N TYR A 28 9.00 -4.17 -7.72
CA TYR A 28 9.65 -3.11 -6.96
C TYR A 28 10.62 -2.25 -7.79
N SER A 29 11.03 -2.72 -8.96
CA SER A 29 11.90 -1.98 -9.88
C SER A 29 11.12 -1.06 -10.84
N CYS A 30 9.79 -1.14 -10.86
CA CYS A 30 8.96 -0.40 -11.82
C CYS A 30 8.78 1.08 -11.41
N GLN A 31 9.69 1.94 -11.85
CA GLN A 31 9.65 3.38 -11.53
C GLN A 31 8.54 4.17 -12.23
N ALA A 32 8.06 3.68 -13.38
CA ALA A 32 7.01 4.34 -14.16
C ALA A 32 5.59 3.96 -13.71
N MET A 33 5.44 3.12 -12.68
CA MET A 33 4.15 2.67 -12.17
C MET A 33 3.42 3.81 -11.47
N VAL A 34 2.18 4.04 -11.87
CA VAL A 34 1.28 5.08 -11.38
C VAL A 34 0.21 4.49 -10.46
N PHE A 35 -0.18 3.23 -10.70
CA PHE A 35 -1.24 2.55 -9.95
C PHE A 35 -0.80 1.14 -9.56
N LEU A 36 -0.96 0.79 -8.28
CA LEU A 36 -0.67 -0.53 -7.74
C LEU A 36 -1.86 -1.03 -6.93
N ASP A 37 -2.40 -2.18 -7.30
CA ASP A 37 -3.52 -2.84 -6.63
C ASP A 37 -3.16 -4.30 -6.36
N LEU A 38 -3.01 -4.63 -5.07
CA LEU A 38 -2.58 -5.93 -4.60
C LEU A 38 -3.61 -6.52 -3.64
N HIS A 39 -4.00 -7.75 -3.94
CA HIS A 39 -4.85 -8.56 -3.08
C HIS A 39 -4.15 -9.87 -2.71
N ASP A 40 -4.33 -10.34 -1.48
CA ASP A 40 -3.88 -11.68 -1.03
C ASP A 40 -2.35 -11.87 -1.16
N CYS A 41 -1.55 -10.87 -0.79
CA CYS A 41 -0.09 -10.88 -0.93
C CYS A 41 0.68 -10.82 0.40
N GLU A 42 1.88 -11.41 0.40
CA GLU A 42 2.93 -11.14 1.38
C GLU A 42 3.79 -9.99 0.82
N PHE A 43 3.69 -8.83 1.46
CA PHE A 43 4.39 -7.62 1.07
C PHE A 43 5.67 -7.49 1.91
N LYS A 44 6.79 -7.81 1.28
CA LYS A 44 8.13 -7.72 1.89
C LYS A 44 9.05 -6.93 0.99
N LEU A 45 9.52 -5.78 1.44
CA LEU A 45 10.37 -4.94 0.61
C LEU A 45 11.78 -5.52 0.52
N PRO A 46 12.41 -5.49 -0.66
CA PRO A 46 13.83 -5.76 -0.79
C PRO A 46 14.64 -4.64 -0.11
N ARG A 47 15.82 -4.97 0.42
CA ARG A 47 16.72 -4.00 1.08
C ARG A 47 17.05 -2.78 0.20
N ASN A 48 17.12 -3.00 -1.12
CA ASN A 48 17.46 -1.97 -2.11
C ASN A 48 16.21 -1.27 -2.68
N PHE A 49 15.08 -1.30 -1.98
CA PHE A 49 13.86 -0.65 -2.43
C PHE A 49 14.04 0.88 -2.43
N ASN A 50 14.03 1.45 -3.64
CA ASN A 50 14.20 2.88 -3.87
C ASN A 50 12.88 3.65 -3.98
N GLY A 51 11.76 3.00 -3.72
CA GLY A 51 10.44 3.62 -3.88
C GLY A 51 9.84 3.47 -5.26
N PHE A 52 8.58 3.88 -5.37
CA PHE A 52 7.88 4.03 -6.63
C PHE A 52 7.77 5.52 -6.96
N GLY A 53 8.63 6.00 -7.86
CA GLY A 53 8.74 7.44 -8.16
C GLY A 53 7.48 8.06 -8.77
N CYS A 54 6.68 7.28 -9.50
CA CYS A 54 5.48 7.76 -10.20
C CYS A 54 4.15 7.36 -9.55
N LEU A 55 4.16 6.61 -8.43
CA LEU A 55 2.96 6.01 -7.88
C LEU A 55 2.03 7.06 -7.28
N THR A 56 0.79 7.09 -7.75
CA THR A 56 -0.28 7.97 -7.24
C THR A 56 -1.34 7.21 -6.47
N ASP A 57 -1.54 5.93 -6.78
CA ASP A 57 -2.62 5.12 -6.22
C ASP A 57 -2.08 3.78 -5.73
N LEU A 58 -2.27 3.52 -4.44
CA LEU A 58 -1.88 2.27 -3.78
C LEU A 58 -3.11 1.64 -3.12
N ILE A 59 -3.47 0.44 -3.56
CA ILE A 59 -4.55 -0.37 -3.00
C ILE A 59 -3.92 -1.68 -2.50
N LEU A 60 -4.15 -1.97 -1.23
CA LEU A 60 -3.62 -3.11 -0.51
C LEU A 60 -4.77 -3.75 0.26
N GLU A 61 -5.15 -4.97 -0.12
CA GLU A 61 -6.24 -5.72 0.51
C GLU A 61 -5.83 -7.15 0.86
N ASN A 62 -6.16 -7.63 2.05
CA ASN A 62 -5.74 -8.96 2.53
C ASN A 62 -4.22 -9.17 2.44
N ILE A 63 -3.45 -8.22 3.00
CA ILE A 63 -1.98 -8.17 2.89
C ILE A 63 -1.30 -8.48 4.23
N SER A 64 -0.24 -9.28 4.21
CA SER A 64 0.73 -9.35 5.33
C SER A 64 1.90 -8.41 5.05
N ILE A 65 2.13 -7.44 5.93
CA ILE A 65 3.18 -6.42 5.81
C ILE A 65 3.65 -6.01 7.20
N SER A 66 4.94 -5.70 7.37
CA SER A 66 5.48 -5.18 8.63
C SER A 66 5.28 -3.66 8.75
N ASP A 67 5.33 -3.12 9.97
CA ASP A 67 5.32 -1.67 10.21
C ASP A 67 6.43 -0.94 9.44
N ASP A 68 7.64 -1.52 9.41
CA ASP A 68 8.81 -0.96 8.73
C ASP A 68 8.63 -0.96 7.20
N ASP A 69 8.08 -2.04 6.64
CA ASP A 69 7.80 -2.14 5.21
C ASP A 69 6.69 -1.17 4.81
N PHE A 70 5.64 -1.05 5.61
CA PHE A 70 4.55 -0.11 5.40
C PHE A 70 5.04 1.34 5.43
N SER A 71 5.80 1.71 6.46
CA SER A 71 6.38 3.05 6.57
C SER A 71 7.34 3.35 5.41
N SER A 72 8.12 2.35 4.99
CA SER A 72 9.04 2.46 3.86
C SER A 72 8.32 2.64 2.52
N VAL A 73 7.24 1.91 2.25
CA VAL A 73 6.50 2.06 0.98
C VAL A 73 5.85 3.43 0.90
N VAL A 74 5.21 3.89 1.97
CA VAL A 74 4.50 5.18 1.97
C VAL A 74 5.48 6.35 1.87
N SER A 75 6.57 6.34 2.64
CA SER A 75 7.58 7.42 2.62
C SER A 75 8.34 7.52 1.29
N LYS A 76 8.52 6.40 0.59
CA LYS A 76 9.22 6.33 -0.69
C LYS A 76 8.29 6.44 -1.92
N CYS A 77 7.05 6.86 -1.72
CA CYS A 77 6.10 7.18 -2.80
C CYS A 77 5.73 8.68 -2.77
N PRO A 78 6.59 9.58 -3.28
CA PRO A 78 6.42 11.03 -3.12
C PRO A 78 5.20 11.61 -3.85
N LEU A 79 4.63 10.87 -4.80
CA LEU A 79 3.46 11.28 -5.59
C LEU A 79 2.16 10.63 -5.13
N LEU A 80 2.17 9.86 -4.02
CA LEU A 80 1.01 9.13 -3.55
C LEU A 80 -0.14 10.08 -3.19
N LYS A 81 -1.29 9.88 -3.86
CA LYS A 81 -2.52 10.65 -3.68
C LYS A 81 -3.63 9.82 -3.03
N ARG A 82 -3.74 8.54 -3.37
CA ARG A 82 -4.74 7.63 -2.80
C ARG A 82 -4.08 6.41 -2.18
N LEU A 83 -4.43 6.14 -0.92
CA LEU A 83 -4.05 4.92 -0.20
C LEU A 83 -5.31 4.23 0.32
N ILE A 84 -5.55 2.99 -0.12
CA ILE A 84 -6.57 2.10 0.41
C ILE A 84 -5.84 0.92 1.04
N PHE A 85 -6.00 0.73 2.35
CA PHE A 85 -5.36 -0.33 3.11
C PHE A 85 -6.39 -1.07 3.97
N MET A 86 -6.82 -2.23 3.48
CA MET A 86 -7.94 -2.98 4.05
C MET A 86 -7.48 -4.40 4.39
N VAL A 87 -7.99 -4.97 5.49
CA VAL A 87 -7.74 -6.37 5.89
C VAL A 87 -6.24 -6.69 5.85
N PHE A 88 -5.49 -6.30 6.86
CA PHE A 88 -4.04 -6.49 6.88
C PHE A 88 -3.55 -7.14 8.17
N TYR A 89 -2.37 -7.75 8.10
CA TYR A 89 -1.73 -8.47 9.21
C TYR A 89 -0.26 -8.09 9.32
N GLY A 90 0.29 -8.19 10.54
CA GLY A 90 1.70 -7.91 10.81
C GLY A 90 2.06 -6.43 10.93
N CYS A 91 1.10 -5.53 10.70
CA CYS A 91 1.25 -4.09 10.84
C CYS A 91 0.30 -3.59 11.93
N CYS A 92 0.86 -3.04 13.01
CA CYS A 92 0.12 -2.53 14.16
C CYS A 92 0.22 -1.00 14.30
N HIS A 93 1.29 -0.40 13.76
CA HIS A 93 1.58 1.03 13.88
C HIS A 93 1.66 1.68 12.50
N LEU A 94 0.57 2.31 12.08
CA LEU A 94 0.47 2.93 10.75
C LEU A 94 1.15 4.28 10.73
N LYS A 95 2.41 4.32 10.27
CA LYS A 95 3.18 5.57 10.10
C LYS A 95 3.11 6.06 8.66
N LEU A 96 2.41 7.18 8.46
CA LEU A 96 2.13 7.75 7.14
C LEU A 96 2.85 9.10 6.97
N ASN A 97 3.85 9.12 6.09
CA ASN A 97 4.51 10.33 5.61
C ASN A 97 4.29 10.46 4.09
N ALA A 98 3.14 11.02 3.73
CA ALA A 98 2.70 11.17 2.34
C ALA A 98 2.10 12.58 2.13
N PRO A 99 2.93 13.61 1.89
CA PRO A 99 2.49 15.00 1.88
C PRO A 99 1.48 15.34 0.78
N ARG A 100 1.38 14.51 -0.27
CA ARG A 100 0.45 14.66 -1.38
C ARG A 100 -0.79 13.79 -1.28
N LEU A 101 -0.95 13.06 -0.16
CA LEU A 101 -2.10 12.20 0.05
C LEU A 101 -3.38 13.04 0.16
N GLN A 102 -4.39 12.62 -0.61
CA GLN A 102 -5.71 13.24 -0.75
C GLN A 102 -6.81 12.30 -0.26
N GLU A 103 -6.59 10.99 -0.34
CA GLU A 103 -7.56 9.98 0.06
C GLU A 103 -6.85 8.86 0.85
N LEU A 104 -7.39 8.57 2.02
CA LEU A 104 -6.88 7.53 2.91
C LEU A 104 -8.05 6.70 3.44
N VAL A 105 -8.12 5.46 3.00
CA VAL A 105 -9.06 4.47 3.55
C VAL A 105 -8.24 3.43 4.28
N VAL A 106 -8.52 3.26 5.58
CA VAL A 106 -7.92 2.20 6.39
C VAL A 106 -9.03 1.41 7.04
N GLU A 107 -9.01 0.09 6.86
CA GLU A 107 -9.93 -0.86 7.48
C GLU A 107 -9.16 -2.08 7.99
N GLY A 108 -9.17 -2.31 9.30
CA GLY A 108 -8.45 -3.43 9.89
C GLY A 108 -8.23 -3.27 11.39
N VAL A 109 -7.46 -4.20 11.95
CA VAL A 109 -7.08 -4.20 13.36
C VAL A 109 -5.66 -3.63 13.47
N PHE A 110 -5.55 -2.48 14.15
CA PHE A 110 -4.28 -1.80 14.42
C PHE A 110 -4.36 -1.04 15.74
N ASP A 111 -3.20 -0.81 16.35
CA ASP A 111 -3.10 -0.15 17.64
C ASP A 111 -3.15 1.37 17.49
N ASP A 112 -2.35 1.91 16.58
CA ASP A 112 -2.20 3.36 16.39
C ASP A 112 -1.97 3.76 14.92
N ILE A 113 -2.33 5.00 14.60
CA ILE A 113 -2.12 5.64 13.29
C ILE A 113 -1.50 7.02 13.47
N HIS A 114 -0.26 7.17 12.99
CA HIS A 114 0.49 8.41 13.03
C HIS A 114 0.58 9.03 11.63
N LEU A 115 0.01 10.23 11.49
CA LEU A 115 0.01 10.99 10.25
C LEU A 115 0.97 12.18 10.42
N GLU A 116 2.09 12.22 9.70
CA GLU A 116 3.10 13.30 9.86
C GLU A 116 2.85 14.50 8.95
N LYS A 117 2.56 14.23 7.67
CA LYS A 117 2.32 15.25 6.64
C LYS A 117 1.26 14.73 5.68
N TYR A 118 0.04 15.27 5.80
CA TYR A 118 -1.12 14.91 5.00
C TYR A 118 -1.79 16.21 4.53
N SER A 119 -2.18 16.27 3.25
CA SER A 119 -2.82 17.48 2.72
C SER A 119 -4.26 17.62 3.27
N ARG A 120 -4.73 18.86 3.47
CA ARG A 120 -5.92 19.23 4.26
C ARG A 120 -7.29 18.83 3.64
N VAL A 121 -7.37 17.79 2.82
CA VAL A 121 -8.62 17.36 2.16
C VAL A 121 -8.88 15.90 2.54
N GLY A 122 -10.06 15.64 3.10
CA GLY A 122 -10.38 14.41 3.84
C GLY A 122 -10.86 13.23 2.98
N HIS A 123 -10.82 12.02 3.55
CA HIS A 123 -12.02 11.29 3.97
C HIS A 123 -11.69 9.95 4.65
N LEU A 124 -12.35 9.75 5.80
CA LEU A 124 -12.73 8.55 6.57
C LEU A 124 -11.72 7.39 6.82
N VAL A 125 -11.08 7.48 7.99
CA VAL A 125 -10.56 6.31 8.72
C VAL A 125 -11.73 5.57 9.38
N ARG A 126 -11.99 4.31 9.02
CA ARG A 126 -12.99 3.46 9.69
C ARG A 126 -12.28 2.45 10.56
N ARG A 127 -12.28 2.68 11.88
CA ARG A 127 -11.80 1.72 12.86
C ARG A 127 -12.90 0.68 13.10
N PHE A 128 -12.74 -0.54 12.58
CA PHE A 128 -13.55 -1.69 12.99
C PHE A 128 -12.66 -2.66 13.77
N GLY A 129 -12.49 -2.37 15.05
CA GLY A 129 -11.96 -3.33 16.02
C GLY A 129 -13.04 -3.64 17.05
N ARG A 130 -13.71 -4.78 16.92
CA ARG A 130 -14.26 -5.48 18.09
C ARG A 130 -13.42 -6.73 18.29
N ARG A 131 -12.99 -6.92 19.55
CA ARG A 131 -12.45 -8.19 20.05
C ARG A 131 -13.37 -9.34 19.69
#